data_AF-A0A0E3RU78-F1
#
_entry.id   AF-A0A0E3RU78-F1
#
_cell.length_a   1.000
_cell.length_b   1.000
_cell.length_c   1.000
_cell.angle_alpha   90.00
_cell.angle_beta   90.00
_cell.angle_gamma   90.00
#
_symmetry.space_group_name_H-M   'P 1'
#
loop_
_entity.id
_entity.type
_entity.pdbx_description
1 polymer ?
#
loop_
_entity_poly.entity_id
_entity_poly.type
_entity_poly.pdbx_seq_one_letter_code
_entity_poly.pdbx_strand_id
1 'polypeptide(L)'
;MWCIEKIDSEYRKRMYDVLDLYEEDYDPKRPIICLDEKPKQLIGDKRKPIPMKSGSPEKYDYEYIRNGTANIFVAVEFKAGKGSLKLLKVEQW
;
A
#
# COMPACT_ATOMS: atom_id res chain seq x y z
N MET A 1 -13.96 -5.39 10.14
CA MET A 1 -14.29 -4.02 10.61
C MET A 1 -13.09 -3.53 11.39
N TRP A 2 -12.42 -2.47 10.95
CA TRP A 2 -11.34 -1.88 11.76
C TRP A 2 -12.00 -1.11 12.90
N CYS A 3 -11.72 -1.49 14.14
CA CYS A 3 -12.23 -0.77 15.31
C CYS A 3 -11.44 0.53 15.46
N ILE A 4 -12.10 1.65 15.22
CA ILE A 4 -11.60 2.96 15.64
C ILE A 4 -11.94 3.06 17.13
N GLU A 5 -10.93 3.30 17.96
CA GLU A 5 -11.10 3.56 19.39
C GLU A 5 -12.01 4.78 19.61
N LYS A 6 -12.53 4.98 20.82
CA LYS A 6 -13.40 6.12 21.11
C LYS A 6 -12.75 7.45 20.70
N ILE A 7 -13.47 8.26 19.91
CA ILE A 7 -13.02 9.59 19.47
C ILE A 7 -13.16 10.56 20.65
N ASP A 8 -12.19 10.55 21.55
CA ASP A 8 -12.08 11.50 22.66
C ASP A 8 -11.40 12.82 22.23
N SER A 9 -11.25 13.74 23.18
CA SER A 9 -10.63 15.04 22.94
C SER A 9 -9.15 14.93 22.56
N GLU A 10 -8.43 13.96 23.11
CA GLU A 10 -7.00 13.77 22.82
C GLU A 10 -6.81 13.22 21.40
N TYR A 11 -7.61 12.23 21.00
CA TYR A 11 -7.63 11.69 19.64
C TYR A 11 -7.89 12.80 18.63
N ARG A 12 -8.92 13.63 18.86
CA ARG A 12 -9.25 14.76 17.97
C ARG A 12 -8.10 15.73 17.86
N LYS A 13 -7.48 16.11 18.98
CA LYS A 13 -6.35 17.03 18.98
C LYS A 13 -5.21 16.49 18.10
N ARG A 14 -4.80 15.23 18.32
CA ARG A 14 -3.73 14.59 17.53
C ARG A 14 -4.08 14.49 16.04
N MET A 15 -5.35 14.22 15.72
CA MET A 15 -5.82 14.17 14.33
C MET A 15 -5.75 15.54 13.66
N TYR A 16 -6.19 16.61 14.34
CA TYR A 16 -6.07 17.97 13.82
C TYR A 16 -4.60 18.41 13.68
N ASP A 17 -3.73 18.08 14.64
CA ASP A 17 -2.29 18.38 14.55
C ASP A 17 -1.67 17.79 13.26
N VAL A 18 -2.12 16.60 12.82
CA VAL A 18 -1.69 15.99 11.55
C VAL A 18 -2.30 16.72 10.35
N LEU A 19 -3.58 17.08 10.38
CA LEU A 19 -4.21 17.82 9.28
C LEU A 19 -3.57 19.20 9.08
N ASP A 20 -3.33 19.94 10.16
CA ASP A 20 -2.68 21.24 10.13
C ASP A 20 -1.29 21.15 9.48
N LEU A 21 -0.49 20.12 9.83
CA LEU A 21 0.79 19.85 9.19
C LEU A 21 0.65 19.61 7.68
N TYR A 22 -0.40 18.89 7.26
CA TYR A 22 -0.65 18.63 5.83
C TYR A 22 -1.16 19.87 5.09
N GLU A 23 -1.71 20.86 5.78
CA GLU A 23 -2.16 22.14 5.21
C GLU A 23 -1.05 23.18 5.07
N GLU A 24 0.08 23.06 5.78
CA GLU A 24 1.20 24.03 5.71
C GLU A 24 1.66 24.31 4.26
N ASP A 25 2.14 25.52 3.96
CA ASP A 25 2.74 25.76 2.64
C ASP A 25 3.98 24.88 2.41
N TYR A 26 4.22 24.50 1.15
CA TYR A 26 5.38 23.67 0.81
C TYR A 26 6.70 24.43 1.03
N ASP A 27 7.55 23.89 1.92
CA ASP A 27 8.93 24.36 2.13
C ASP A 27 9.94 23.28 1.71
N PRO A 28 10.76 23.52 0.66
CA PRO A 28 11.81 22.59 0.24
C PRO A 28 12.85 22.26 1.31
N LYS A 29 13.04 23.10 2.33
CA LYS A 29 13.94 22.84 3.46
C LYS A 29 13.30 21.93 4.53
N ARG A 30 11.97 21.77 4.48
CA ARG A 30 11.18 20.97 5.43
C ARG A 30 10.16 20.09 4.66
N PRO A 31 10.64 19.12 3.87
CA PRO A 31 9.75 18.28 3.07
C PRO A 31 8.89 17.37 3.95
N ILE A 32 7.61 17.23 3.59
CA ILE A 32 6.70 16.28 4.21
C ILE A 32 6.73 14.99 3.40
N ILE A 33 7.22 13.91 4.01
CA ILE A 33 7.35 12.59 3.37
C ILE A 33 6.36 11.63 4.02
N CYS A 34 5.39 11.15 3.24
CA CYS A 34 4.51 10.06 3.63
C CYS A 34 5.23 8.73 3.39
N LEU A 35 5.45 7.94 4.44
CA LEU A 35 6.01 6.59 4.34
C LEU A 35 4.94 5.57 4.67
N ASP A 36 4.80 4.53 3.85
CA ASP A 36 3.92 3.40 4.12
C ASP A 36 4.61 2.06 3.80
N GLU A 37 4.20 1.01 4.51
CA GLU A 37 4.63 -0.36 4.28
C GLU A 37 3.42 -1.25 4.07
N LYS A 38 3.47 -2.07 3.02
CA LYS A 38 2.46 -3.08 2.76
C LYS A 38 3.08 -4.46 2.56
N PRO A 39 2.75 -5.46 3.41
CA PRO A 39 3.10 -6.84 3.13
C PRO A 39 2.28 -7.34 1.94
N LYS A 40 2.96 -7.94 0.96
CA LYS A 40 2.38 -8.51 -0.25
C LYS A 40 2.73 -9.98 -0.35
N GLN A 41 1.71 -10.83 -0.34
CA GLN A 41 1.88 -12.23 -0.70
C GLN A 41 2.16 -12.34 -2.20
N LEU A 42 3.18 -13.12 -2.53
CA LEU A 42 3.53 -13.45 -3.90
C LEU A 42 2.79 -14.74 -4.26
N ILE A 43 1.85 -14.64 -5.19
CA ILE A 43 0.96 -15.72 -5.58
C ILE A 43 1.22 -16.04 -7.05
N GLY A 44 1.36 -17.33 -7.38
CA GLY A 44 1.44 -17.81 -8.75
C GLY A 44 0.29 -18.76 -9.07
N ASP A 45 -0.04 -18.88 -10.35
CA ASP A 45 -1.08 -19.80 -10.80
C ASP A 45 -0.56 -21.24 -10.75
N LYS A 46 -1.32 -22.16 -10.14
CA LYS A 46 -0.96 -23.58 -10.17
C LYS A 46 -1.25 -24.20 -11.54
N ARG A 47 -2.26 -23.70 -12.24
CA ARG A 47 -2.64 -24.13 -13.59
C ARG A 47 -2.68 -22.94 -14.52
N LYS A 48 -2.29 -23.16 -15.78
CA LYS A 48 -2.34 -22.09 -16.79
C LYS A 48 -3.79 -21.63 -16.99
N PRO A 49 -4.05 -20.30 -17.00
CA PRO A 49 -5.37 -19.77 -17.32
C PRO A 49 -5.88 -20.28 -18.67
N ILE A 50 -7.18 -20.49 -18.77
CA ILE A 50 -7.82 -20.86 -20.04
C ILE A 50 -8.03 -19.56 -20.83
N PRO A 51 -7.43 -19.43 -22.03
CA PRO A 51 -7.51 -18.20 -22.81
C PRO A 51 -8.96 -17.83 -23.17
N MET A 52 -9.18 -16.52 -23.26
CA MET A 52 -10.45 -15.95 -23.72
C MET A 52 -10.82 -16.46 -25.12
N LYS A 53 -12.13 -16.68 -25.34
CA LYS A 53 -12.73 -16.94 -26.66
C LYS A 53 -13.89 -15.98 -26.88
N SER A 54 -14.33 -15.80 -28.13
CA SER A 54 -15.53 -15.00 -28.40
C SER A 54 -16.72 -15.53 -27.59
N GLY A 55 -17.35 -14.64 -26.81
CA GLY A 55 -18.45 -15.01 -25.90
C GLY A 55 -18.05 -15.77 -24.63
N SER A 56 -16.75 -15.90 -24.32
CA SER A 56 -16.27 -16.58 -23.10
C SER A 56 -15.04 -15.87 -22.52
N PRO A 57 -15.14 -15.24 -21.33
CA PRO A 57 -14.01 -14.57 -20.71
C PRO A 57 -12.89 -15.55 -20.35
N GLU A 58 -11.70 -15.01 -20.15
CA GLU A 58 -10.56 -15.76 -19.60
C GLU A 58 -10.92 -16.37 -18.25
N LYS A 59 -10.49 -17.61 -18.01
CA LYS A 59 -10.78 -18.34 -16.76
C LYS A 59 -9.49 -18.64 -16.01
N TYR A 60 -9.50 -18.25 -14.75
CA TYR A 60 -8.43 -18.54 -13.79
C TYR A 60 -8.90 -19.67 -12.86
N ASP A 61 -7.98 -20.56 -12.50
CA ASP A 61 -8.24 -21.55 -11.46
C ASP A 61 -8.15 -20.88 -10.08
N TYR A 62 -8.93 -21.38 -9.11
CA TYR A 62 -8.87 -20.88 -7.73
C TYR A 62 -7.62 -21.37 -6.99
N GLU A 63 -7.03 -22.47 -7.45
CA GLU A 63 -5.85 -23.05 -6.83
C GLU A 63 -4.57 -22.27 -7.19
N TYR A 64 -3.84 -21.84 -6.17
CA TYR A 64 -2.64 -21.03 -6.32
C TYR A 64 -1.44 -21.61 -5.60
N ILE A 65 -0.24 -21.19 -6.02
CA ILE A 65 1.04 -21.50 -5.40
C ILE A 65 1.50 -20.28 -4.62
N ARG A 66 1.86 -20.48 -3.35
CA ARG A 66 2.41 -19.42 -2.49
C ARG A 66 3.92 -19.32 -2.71
N ASN A 67 4.35 -18.23 -3.34
CA ASN A 67 5.76 -17.97 -3.70
C ASN A 67 6.48 -17.09 -2.66
N GLY A 68 6.06 -17.18 -1.39
CA GLY A 68 6.58 -16.35 -0.29
C GLY A 68 5.88 -14.99 -0.16
N THR A 69 6.56 -14.05 0.47
CA THR A 69 6.08 -12.70 0.75
C THR A 69 7.13 -11.64 0.38
N ALA A 70 6.68 -10.42 0.15
CA ALA A 70 7.53 -9.26 -0.03
C ALA A 70 6.92 -8.08 0.72
N ASN A 71 7.75 -7.18 1.21
CA ASN A 71 7.30 -5.93 1.78
C ASN A 71 7.52 -4.80 0.77
N ILE A 72 6.45 -4.08 0.51
CA ILE A 72 6.44 -2.92 -0.37
C ILE A 72 6.59 -1.69 0.52
N PHE A 73 7.64 -0.90 0.30
CA PHE A 73 7.85 0.37 0.98
C PHE A 73 7.65 1.51 -0.02
N VAL A 74 6.83 2.48 0.35
CA VAL A 74 6.55 3.66 -0.48
C VAL A 74 6.86 4.91 0.32
N ALA A 75 7.70 5.78 -0.22
CA ALA A 75 7.94 7.10 0.34
C ALA A 75 7.54 8.16 -0.69
N VAL A 76 6.57 9.02 -0.34
CA VAL A 76 6.00 10.03 -1.24
C VAL A 76 6.11 11.40 -0.61
N GLU A 77 6.75 12.32 -1.32
CA GLU A 77 6.73 13.75 -1.06
C GLU A 77 5.62 14.38 -1.90
N PHE A 78 4.39 14.32 -1.40
CA PHE A 78 3.19 14.61 -2.19
C PHE A 78 3.12 16.07 -2.67
N LYS A 79 3.60 17.02 -1.86
CA LYS A 79 3.60 18.46 -2.20
C LYS A 79 4.59 18.84 -3.29
N ALA A 80 5.69 18.10 -3.43
CA ALA A 80 6.67 18.28 -4.50
C ALA A 80 6.37 17.43 -5.75
N GLY A 81 5.36 16.56 -5.69
CA GLY A 81 5.06 15.59 -6.75
C GLY A 81 6.16 14.53 -6.94
N LYS A 82 6.99 14.28 -5.92
CA LYS A 82 8.09 13.30 -5.97
C LYS A 82 7.72 12.04 -5.20
N GLY A 83 8.00 10.88 -5.77
CA GLY A 83 7.77 9.59 -5.12
C GLY A 83 8.92 8.63 -5.35
N SER A 84 9.21 7.81 -4.35
CA SER A 84 10.13 6.69 -4.45
C SER A 84 9.45 5.41 -3.96
N LEU A 85 9.64 4.34 -4.72
CA LEU A 85 9.09 3.02 -4.43
C LEU A 85 10.23 2.04 -4.28
N LYS A 86 10.26 1.30 -3.17
CA LYS A 86 11.25 0.23 -2.96
C LYS A 86 10.53 -1.07 -2.63
N LEU A 87 10.84 -2.10 -3.41
CA LEU A 87 10.38 -3.46 -3.17
C LEU A 87 11.49 -4.22 -2.46
N LEU A 88 11.18 -4.78 -1.30
CA LEU A 88 12.08 -5.67 -0.58
C LEU A 88 11.44 -7.05 -0.53
N LYS A 89 12.04 -7.99 -1.28
CA LYS A 89 11.64 -9.40 -1.19
C LYS A 89 12.13 -9.93 0.15
N VAL A 90 11.21 -10.44 0.95
CA VAL A 90 11.55 -11.09 2.22
C VAL A 90 11.41 -12.58 1.97
N GLU A 91 12.54 -13.25 1.72
CA GLU A 91 12.56 -14.71 1.63
C GLU A 91 12.40 -15.26 3.05
N GLN A 92 11.18 -15.67 3.39
CA GLN A 92 10.94 -16.50 4.57
C GLN A 92 11.40 -17.92 4.23
N TRP A 93 12.37 -18.42 5.01
CA TRP A 93 12.98 -19.75 4.93
C TRP A 93 11.97 -20.89 5.00
#